data_AF-A0A7J6B2Q8-F1
#
_entry.id   AF-A0A7J6B2Q8-F1
#
_cell.length_a   1.000
_cell.length_b   1.000
_cell.length_c   1.000
_cell.angle_alpha   90.00
_cell.angle_beta   90.00
_cell.angle_gamma   90.00
#
_symmetry.space_group_name_H-M   'P 1'
#
loop_
_entity.id
_entity.type
_entity.pdbx_description
1 polymer ?
#
loop_
_entity_poly.entity_id
_entity_poly.type
_entity_poly.pdbx_seq_one_letter_code
_entity_poly.pdbx_strand_id
1 'polypeptide(L)'
;METEERTAGHKSFIVLMNLIAWMVLITAVGLGAIHFNECPVQSYIPIYLIIIGGCGLILLMLAYWNNTLHEGFWKQICILCILCIVVFSIIWFLTGTVWVYSIYPPSFNSSAVRHYCQRSLYLFAFWFNILCFLCVLVLIPCCICYFLYECVRTAYCP
;
A
#
# COMPACT_ATOMS: atom_id res chain seq x y z
N MET A 1 -14.20 4.03 -32.51
CA MET A 1 -13.11 3.04 -32.51
C MET A 1 -11.99 3.46 -31.55
N GLU A 2 -11.39 4.66 -31.66
CA GLU A 2 -10.32 5.12 -30.73
C GLU A 2 -10.73 5.17 -29.24
N THR A 3 -11.97 5.54 -28.91
CA THR A 3 -12.49 5.55 -27.53
C THR A 3 -12.67 4.16 -26.94
N GLU A 4 -12.93 3.15 -27.76
CA GLU A 4 -13.09 1.75 -27.33
C GLU A 4 -11.72 1.11 -27.07
N GLU A 5 -10.73 1.34 -27.94
CA GLU A 5 -9.35 0.87 -27.73
C GLU A 5 -8.73 1.48 -26.46
N ARG A 6 -8.95 2.78 -26.22
CA ARG A 6 -8.45 3.46 -25.01
C ARG A 6 -9.07 2.87 -23.73
N THR A 7 -10.36 2.50 -23.79
CA THR A 7 -11.09 1.94 -22.65
C THR A 7 -10.67 0.49 -22.36
N ALA A 8 -10.40 -0.31 -23.41
CA ALA A 8 -9.88 -1.67 -23.27
C ALA A 8 -8.46 -1.65 -22.68
N GLY A 9 -7.58 -0.78 -23.17
CA GLY A 9 -6.23 -0.59 -22.64
C GLY A 9 -6.23 -0.18 -21.16
N HIS A 10 -7.09 0.76 -20.78
CA HIS A 10 -7.22 1.23 -19.39
C HIS A 10 -7.69 0.13 -18.44
N LYS A 11 -8.72 -0.64 -18.82
CA LYS A 11 -9.21 -1.77 -18.03
C LYS A 11 -8.14 -2.85 -17.85
N SER A 12 -7.43 -3.19 -18.94
CA SER A 12 -6.32 -4.15 -18.90
C SER A 12 -5.21 -3.68 -17.94
N PHE A 13 -4.82 -2.41 -18.02
CA PHE A 13 -3.83 -1.83 -17.12
C PHE A 13 -4.24 -1.89 -15.65
N ILE A 14 -5.50 -1.57 -15.32
CA ILE A 14 -6.01 -1.66 -13.93
C ILE A 14 -5.94 -3.09 -13.41
N VAL A 15 -6.34 -4.08 -14.22
CA VAL A 15 -6.29 -5.50 -13.82
C VAL A 15 -4.85 -5.93 -13.55
N LEU A 16 -3.92 -5.58 -14.43
CA LEU A 16 -2.49 -5.89 -14.25
C LEU A 16 -1.93 -5.25 -12.96
N MET A 17 -2.23 -3.97 -12.72
CA MET A 17 -1.77 -3.27 -11.52
C MET A 17 -2.34 -3.91 -10.24
N ASN A 18 -3.60 -4.34 -10.27
CA ASN A 18 -4.24 -5.03 -9.15
C ASN A 18 -3.56 -6.39 -8.88
N LEU A 19 -3.31 -7.21 -9.90
CA LEU A 19 -2.61 -8.49 -9.75
C LEU A 19 -1.22 -8.32 -9.14
N ILE A 20 -0.48 -7.31 -9.59
CA ILE A 20 0.84 -6.99 -9.02
C ILE A 20 0.70 -6.58 -7.54
N ALA A 21 -0.29 -5.76 -7.19
CA ALA A 21 -0.52 -5.35 -5.81
C ALA A 21 -0.81 -6.55 -4.89
N TRP A 22 -1.64 -7.51 -5.33
CA TRP A 22 -1.88 -8.75 -4.59
C TRP A 22 -0.58 -9.52 -4.31
N MET A 23 0.25 -9.71 -5.33
CA MET A 23 1.53 -10.44 -5.19
C MET A 23 2.50 -9.74 -4.22
N VAL A 24 2.60 -8.41 -4.31
CA VAL A 24 3.46 -7.61 -3.41
C VAL A 24 2.98 -7.70 -1.96
N LEU A 25 1.67 -7.60 -1.73
CA LEU A 25 1.10 -7.69 -0.37
C LEU A 25 1.29 -9.08 0.24
N ILE A 26 1.08 -10.14 -0.54
CA ILE A 26 1.34 -11.52 -0.09
C ILE A 26 2.82 -11.69 0.26
N THR A 27 3.71 -11.14 -0.57
CA THR A 27 5.16 -11.20 -0.31
C THR A 27 5.54 -10.42 0.95
N ALA A 28 4.90 -9.27 1.21
CA ALA A 28 5.12 -8.50 2.43
C ALA A 28 4.73 -9.28 3.70
N VAL A 29 3.57 -9.94 3.68
CA VAL A 29 3.11 -10.79 4.79
C VAL A 29 4.00 -12.02 4.94
N GLY A 30 4.36 -12.68 3.83
CA GLY A 30 5.20 -13.86 3.83
C GLY A 30 6.62 -13.60 4.34
N LEU A 31 7.28 -12.54 3.84
CA LEU A 31 8.60 -12.16 4.32
C LEU A 31 8.58 -11.74 5.80
N GLY A 32 7.54 -11.02 6.21
CA GLY A 32 7.35 -10.65 7.62
C GLY A 32 7.13 -11.86 8.54
N ALA A 33 6.37 -12.87 8.09
CA ALA A 33 6.07 -14.07 8.88
C ALA A 33 7.26 -15.05 8.96
N ILE A 34 7.93 -15.30 7.82
CA ILE A 34 9.03 -16.29 7.74
C ILE A 34 10.26 -15.79 8.51
N HIS A 35 10.59 -14.50 8.39
CA HIS A 35 11.79 -13.93 9.00
C HIS A 35 11.52 -13.25 10.35
N PHE A 36 10.36 -13.55 10.98
CA PHE A 36 9.98 -12.98 12.27
C PHE A 36 11.00 -13.29 13.38
N ASN A 37 11.62 -14.47 13.34
CA ASN A 37 12.52 -14.96 14.38
C ASN A 37 14.02 -14.77 14.11
N GLU A 38 14.41 -14.33 12.91
CA GLU A 38 15.84 -14.27 12.50
C GLU A 38 16.47 -12.87 12.64
N CYS A 39 15.73 -11.88 13.16
CA CYS A 39 16.20 -10.50 13.32
C CYS A 39 16.11 -10.03 14.79
N PRO A 40 17.15 -10.27 15.62
CA PRO A 40 17.19 -9.78 17.01
C PRO A 40 17.36 -8.26 17.12
N VAL A 41 17.56 -7.56 16.00
CA VAL A 41 17.84 -6.12 15.95
C VAL A 41 16.59 -5.27 16.13
N GLN A 42 15.47 -5.68 15.53
CA GLN A 42 14.24 -4.88 15.53
C GLN A 42 13.02 -5.72 15.12
N SER A 43 12.33 -6.33 16.08
CA SER A 43 11.10 -7.11 15.85
C SER A 43 9.95 -6.28 15.26
N TYR A 44 10.04 -4.95 15.29
CA TYR A 44 8.99 -4.05 14.81
C TYR A 44 8.89 -3.95 13.28
N ILE A 45 9.98 -4.20 12.53
CA ILE A 45 9.96 -4.12 11.05
C ILE A 45 9.15 -5.26 10.42
N PRO A 46 9.33 -6.53 10.81
CA PRO A 46 8.47 -7.63 10.33
C PRO A 46 7.00 -7.43 10.72
N ILE A 47 6.72 -6.96 11.94
CA ILE A 47 5.35 -6.68 12.41
C ILE A 47 4.71 -5.56 11.57
N TYR A 48 5.48 -4.52 11.26
CA TYR A 48 5.06 -3.44 10.37
C TYR A 48 4.61 -3.97 9.01
N LEU A 49 5.45 -4.80 8.36
CA LEU A 49 5.19 -5.42 7.06
C LEU A 49 3.96 -6.33 7.06
N ILE A 50 3.75 -7.10 8.12
CA ILE A 50 2.59 -7.98 8.26
C ILE A 50 1.30 -7.16 8.38
N ILE A 51 1.29 -6.14 9.23
CA ILE A 51 0.08 -5.34 9.47
C ILE A 51 -0.26 -4.51 8.23
N ILE A 52 0.73 -3.86 7.60
CA ILE A 52 0.47 -3.08 6.38
C ILE A 52 0.04 -3.99 5.21
N GLY A 53 0.67 -5.16 5.05
CA GLY A 53 0.30 -6.15 4.04
C GLY A 53 -1.11 -6.71 4.27
N GLY A 54 -1.43 -7.08 5.51
CA GLY A 54 -2.73 -7.60 5.91
C GLY A 54 -3.85 -6.58 5.73
N CYS A 55 -3.67 -5.34 6.20
CA CYS A 55 -4.64 -4.26 5.97
C CYS A 55 -4.85 -4.01 4.47
N GLY A 56 -3.79 -4.03 3.66
CA GLY A 56 -3.89 -3.92 2.20
C GLY A 56 -4.73 -5.03 1.56
N LEU A 57 -4.51 -6.29 1.95
CA LEU A 57 -5.30 -7.43 1.45
C LEU A 57 -6.78 -7.31 1.84
N ILE A 58 -7.06 -6.92 3.09
CA ILE A 58 -8.41 -6.70 3.58
C ILE A 58 -9.10 -5.57 2.80
N LEU A 59 -8.39 -4.48 2.51
CA LEU A 59 -8.91 -3.37 1.70
C LEU A 59 -9.25 -3.82 0.27
N LEU A 60 -8.39 -4.62 -0.37
CA LEU A 60 -8.65 -5.15 -1.72
C LEU A 60 -9.89 -6.06 -1.73
N MET A 61 -10.02 -6.92 -0.72
CA MET A 61 -11.21 -7.76 -0.54
C MET A 61 -12.47 -6.92 -0.33
N LEU A 62 -12.42 -5.94 0.57
CA LEU A 62 -13.55 -5.03 0.84
C LEU A 62 -13.92 -4.20 -0.40
N ALA A 63 -12.95 -3.75 -1.19
CA ALA A 63 -13.21 -3.01 -2.42
C ALA A 63 -13.93 -3.89 -3.46
N TYR A 64 -13.52 -5.15 -3.60
CA TYR A 64 -14.21 -6.12 -4.45
C TYR A 64 -15.63 -6.39 -3.96
N TRP A 65 -15.79 -6.58 -2.65
CA TRP A 65 -17.09 -6.81 -2.01
C TRP A 65 -18.02 -5.61 -2.14
N ASN A 66 -17.50 -4.39 -1.97
CA ASN A 66 -18.25 -3.14 -2.11
C ASN A 66 -18.85 -2.96 -3.51
N ASN A 67 -18.16 -3.42 -4.57
CA ASN A 67 -18.68 -3.40 -5.93
C ASN A 67 -19.80 -4.42 -6.19
N THR A 68 -19.87 -5.46 -5.36
CA THR A 68 -20.89 -6.53 -5.47
C THR A 68 -22.12 -6.25 -4.60
N LEU A 69 -21.95 -5.47 -3.53
CA LEU A 69 -23.02 -5.08 -2.62
C LEU A 69 -24.02 -4.14 -3.27
N HIS A 70 -25.29 -4.51 -3.19
CA HIS A 70 -26.41 -3.67 -3.58
C HIS A 70 -26.61 -2.51 -2.58
N GLU A 71 -27.19 -1.39 -3.02
CA GLU A 71 -27.51 -0.22 -2.18
C GLU A 71 -28.25 -0.65 -0.90
N GLY A 72 -27.62 -0.49 0.27
CA GLY A 72 -28.17 -0.94 1.54
C GLY A 72 -27.24 -0.71 2.74
N PHE A 73 -27.73 -1.07 3.94
CA PHE A 73 -27.00 -0.88 5.20
C PHE A 73 -25.59 -1.49 5.20
N TRP A 74 -25.45 -2.68 4.60
CA TRP A 74 -24.18 -3.39 4.47
C TRP A 74 -23.14 -2.61 3.65
N LYS A 75 -23.56 -1.86 2.62
CA LYS A 75 -22.67 -1.01 1.82
C LYS A 75 -22.12 0.14 2.67
N GLN A 76 -22.97 0.79 3.46
CA GLN A 76 -22.54 1.87 4.36
C GLN A 76 -21.55 1.39 5.42
N ILE A 77 -21.78 0.22 6.00
CA ILE A 77 -20.83 -0.41 6.93
C ILE A 77 -19.50 -0.70 6.22
N CYS A 78 -19.53 -1.30 5.02
CA CYS A 78 -18.32 -1.58 4.26
C CYS A 78 -17.51 -0.31 3.97
N ILE A 79 -18.16 0.77 3.56
CA ILE A 79 -17.49 2.06 3.32
C ILE A 79 -16.86 2.61 4.62
N LEU A 80 -17.59 2.55 5.74
CA LEU A 80 -17.06 2.98 7.04
C LEU A 80 -15.84 2.14 7.45
N CYS A 81 -15.92 0.82 7.30
CA CYS A 81 -14.80 -0.09 7.58
C CYS A 81 -13.59 0.22 6.69
N ILE A 82 -13.80 0.42 5.39
CA ILE A 82 -12.74 0.81 4.44
C ILE A 82 -12.07 2.10 4.91
N LEU A 83 -12.85 3.13 5.26
CA LEU A 83 -12.33 4.41 5.71
C LEU A 83 -11.50 4.27 6.99
N CYS A 84 -11.99 3.52 7.98
CA CYS A 84 -11.25 3.24 9.22
C CYS A 84 -9.93 2.53 8.95
N ILE A 85 -9.93 1.50 8.09
CA ILE A 85 -8.71 0.73 7.76
C ILE A 85 -7.72 1.60 6.97
N VAL A 86 -8.17 2.46 6.07
CA VAL A 86 -7.30 3.39 5.33
C VAL A 86 -6.62 4.36 6.29
N VAL A 87 -7.38 5.00 7.18
CA VAL A 87 -6.80 5.95 8.17
C VAL A 87 -5.78 5.25 9.07
N PHE A 88 -6.12 4.06 9.57
CA PHE A 88 -5.20 3.25 10.36
C PHE A 88 -3.92 2.91 9.56
N SER A 89 -4.07 2.51 8.29
CA SER A 89 -2.95 2.17 7.42
C SER A 89 -2.01 3.36 7.17
N ILE A 90 -2.54 4.57 7.04
CA ILE A 90 -1.73 5.79 6.88
C ILE A 90 -0.88 6.06 8.13
N ILE A 91 -1.50 6.02 9.31
CA ILE A 91 -0.79 6.24 10.58
C ILE A 91 0.28 5.16 10.79
N TRP A 92 -0.07 3.91 10.48
CA TRP A 92 0.84 2.78 10.59
C TRP A 92 2.00 2.88 9.60
N PHE A 93 1.75 3.31 8.35
CA PHE A 93 2.78 3.58 7.35
C PHE A 93 3.79 4.60 7.84
N LEU A 94 3.33 5.75 8.35
CA LEU A 94 4.22 6.77 8.93
C LEU A 94 5.08 6.18 10.06
N THR A 95 4.47 5.42 10.96
CA THR A 95 5.19 4.77 12.07
C THR A 95 6.27 3.79 11.55
N GLY A 96 5.93 2.97 10.55
CA GLY A 96 6.88 2.05 9.94
C GLY A 96 8.03 2.73 9.23
N THR A 97 7.80 3.88 8.59
CA THR A 97 8.89 4.65 7.98
C THR A 97 9.91 5.09 9.03
N VAL A 98 9.46 5.57 10.20
CA VAL A 98 10.34 5.94 11.31
C VAL A 98 11.19 4.74 11.76
N TRP A 99 10.58 3.55 11.87
CA TRP A 99 11.31 2.33 12.25
C TRP A 99 12.33 1.86 11.22
N VAL A 100 12.04 2.06 9.92
CA VAL A 100 12.99 1.71 8.85
C VAL A 100 14.16 2.71 8.82
N TYR A 101 13.88 4.00 8.94
CA TYR A 101 14.92 5.04 8.90
C TYR A 101 15.73 5.13 10.19
N SER A 102 15.20 4.74 11.36
CA SER A 102 15.95 4.79 12.63
C SER A 102 17.17 3.88 12.67
N ILE A 103 17.25 2.89 11.79
CA ILE A 103 18.35 1.91 11.73
C ILE A 103 19.31 2.21 10.58
N TYR A 104 19.07 3.28 9.80
CA TYR A 104 19.95 3.63 8.70
C TYR A 104 21.24 4.33 9.20
N PRO A 105 22.45 3.86 8.85
CA PRO A 105 22.78 2.70 8.01
C PRO A 105 22.80 1.36 8.79
N PRO A 106 22.23 0.27 8.24
CA PRO A 106 22.25 -1.04 8.91
C PRO A 106 23.64 -1.68 8.86
N SER A 107 24.09 -2.29 9.96
CA SER A 107 25.32 -3.10 9.97
C SER A 107 25.02 -4.53 9.55
N PHE A 108 25.52 -4.98 8.39
CA PHE A 108 25.32 -6.34 7.86
C PHE A 108 26.35 -7.37 8.39
N ASN A 109 27.08 -7.05 9.46
CA ASN A 109 28.18 -7.90 9.92
C ASN A 109 27.67 -9.09 10.76
N SER A 110 27.90 -10.31 10.28
CA SER A 110 27.46 -11.56 10.92
C SER A 110 28.15 -11.85 12.26
N SER A 111 29.26 -11.20 12.57
CA SER A 111 30.00 -11.36 13.84
C SER A 111 29.41 -10.55 15.00
N ALA A 112 28.48 -9.62 14.73
CA ALA A 112 27.79 -8.83 15.75
C ALA A 112 26.38 -9.42 15.98
N VAL A 113 26.29 -10.42 16.86
CA VAL A 113 25.06 -11.17 17.20
C VAL A 113 23.86 -10.25 17.54
N ARG A 114 24.11 -9.00 17.95
CA ARG A 114 23.07 -8.01 18.31
C ARG A 114 22.62 -7.07 17.18
N HIS A 115 23.29 -7.07 16.02
CA HIS A 115 22.96 -6.16 14.90
C HIS A 115 22.76 -6.87 13.55
N TYR A 116 22.50 -8.18 13.54
CA TYR A 116 22.21 -8.91 12.31
C TYR A 116 20.74 -8.78 11.89
N CYS A 117 20.48 -8.04 10.81
CA CYS A 117 19.19 -8.03 10.12
C CYS A 117 19.35 -8.69 8.74
N GLN A 118 18.46 -9.62 8.38
CA GLN A 118 18.46 -10.22 7.06
C GLN A 118 18.31 -9.15 5.97
N ARG A 119 19.30 -9.07 5.07
CA ARG A 119 19.40 -8.08 4.00
C ARG A 119 18.11 -7.96 3.18
N SER A 120 17.50 -9.10 2.82
CA SER A 120 16.31 -9.14 1.99
C SER A 120 15.09 -8.45 2.61
N LEU A 121 14.86 -8.62 3.91
CA LEU A 121 13.69 -8.04 4.59
C LEU A 121 13.81 -6.53 4.73
N TYR A 122 14.98 -6.03 5.13
CA TYR A 122 15.23 -4.59 5.23
C TYR A 122 15.13 -3.92 3.86
N LEU A 123 15.76 -4.49 2.83
CA LEU A 123 15.68 -3.94 1.48
C LEU A 123 14.23 -3.93 0.98
N PHE A 124 13.47 -5.00 1.20
CA PHE A 124 12.07 -5.04 0.83
C PHE A 124 11.26 -3.94 1.52
N ALA A 125 11.39 -3.79 2.84
CA ALA A 125 10.69 -2.73 3.59
C ALA A 125 11.08 -1.34 3.09
N PHE A 126 12.37 -1.10 2.84
CA PHE A 126 12.87 0.17 2.34
C PHE A 126 12.31 0.51 0.96
N TRP A 127 12.44 -0.41 0.00
CA TRP A 127 11.92 -0.23 -1.35
C TRP A 127 10.40 -0.12 -1.39
N PHE A 128 9.69 -0.91 -0.57
CA PHE A 128 8.25 -0.82 -0.43
C PHE A 128 7.82 0.59 0.04
N ASN A 129 8.46 1.13 1.08
CA ASN A 129 8.17 2.49 1.54
C ASN A 129 8.45 3.54 0.45
N ILE A 130 9.59 3.44 -0.26
CA ILE A 130 9.92 4.35 -1.36
C ILE A 130 8.87 4.30 -2.47
N LEU A 131 8.46 3.10 -2.89
CA LEU A 131 7.44 2.92 -3.92
C LEU A 131 6.11 3.53 -3.50
N CYS A 132 5.68 3.32 -2.24
CA CYS A 132 4.48 3.97 -1.70
C CYS A 132 4.58 5.50 -1.74
N PHE A 133 5.70 6.08 -1.31
CA PHE A 133 5.89 7.53 -1.38
C PHE A 133 5.86 8.06 -2.81
N LEU A 134 6.51 7.37 -3.74
CA LEU A 134 6.52 7.76 -5.16
C LEU A 134 5.10 7.71 -5.75
N CYS A 135 4.32 6.67 -5.44
CA CYS A 135 2.92 6.60 -5.83
C CYS A 135 2.11 7.78 -5.29
N VAL A 136 2.25 8.10 -4.01
CA VAL A 136 1.54 9.23 -3.39
C VAL A 136 1.94 10.56 -4.03
N LEU A 137 3.24 10.78 -4.27
CA LEU A 137 3.78 11.99 -4.88
C LEU A 137 3.25 12.22 -6.31
N VAL A 138 2.99 11.15 -7.07
CA VAL A 138 2.46 11.26 -8.44
C VAL A 138 0.93 11.32 -8.45
N LEU A 139 0.26 10.50 -7.65
CA LEU A 139 -1.20 10.37 -7.68
C LEU A 139 -1.92 11.59 -7.08
N ILE A 140 -1.43 12.14 -5.97
CA ILE A 140 -2.06 13.31 -5.32
C ILE A 140 -2.15 14.52 -6.28
N PRO A 141 -1.05 15.01 -6.90
CA PRO A 141 -1.14 16.16 -7.80
C PRO A 141 -1.97 15.85 -9.05
N CYS A 142 -1.90 14.64 -9.61
CA CYS A 142 -2.78 14.24 -10.71
C CYS A 142 -4.26 14.33 -10.34
N CYS A 143 -4.63 13.85 -9.14
CA CYS A 143 -5.99 13.97 -8.62
C CYS A 143 -6.38 15.44 -8.43
N ILE A 144 -5.55 16.26 -7.80
CA ILE A 144 -5.82 17.69 -7.58
C ILE A 144 -6.01 18.41 -8.92
N CYS A 145 -5.13 18.20 -9.90
CA CYS A 145 -5.24 18.79 -11.23
C CYS A 145 -6.54 18.38 -11.93
N TYR A 146 -6.93 17.11 -11.83
CA TYR A 146 -8.18 16.61 -12.39
C TYR A 146 -9.40 17.25 -11.70
N PHE A 147 -9.42 17.32 -10.37
CA PHE A 147 -10.49 17.98 -9.61
C PHE A 147 -10.61 19.47 -9.96
N LEU A 148 -9.48 20.19 -10.06
CA LEU A 148 -9.48 21.59 -10.47
C LEU A 148 -9.99 21.76 -11.90
N TYR A 149 -9.56 20.91 -12.83
CA TYR A 149 -10.05 20.90 -14.20
C TYR A 149 -11.56 20.69 -14.27
N GLU A 150 -12.08 19.72 -13.52
CA GLU A 150 -13.51 19.43 -13.43
C GLU A 150 -14.30 20.59 -12.81
N CYS A 151 -13.82 21.18 -11.71
CA CYS A 151 -14.43 22.37 -11.09
C CYS A 151 -14.45 23.58 -12.03
N VAL A 152 -13.38 23.80 -12.80
CA VAL A 152 -13.33 24.87 -13.81
C VAL A 152 -14.32 24.57 -14.94
N ARG A 153 -14.38 23.33 -15.42
CA ARG A 153 -15.33 22.94 -16.48
C ARG A 153 -16.78 23.17 -16.08
N THR A 154 -17.17 22.77 -14.86
CA THR A 154 -18.54 22.98 -14.35
C THR A 154 -18.85 24.45 -14.06
N ALA A 155 -17.87 25.26 -13.69
CA ALA A 155 -18.06 26.69 -13.47
C ALA A 155 -18.22 27.50 -14.76
N TYR A 156 -17.55 27.11 -15.86
CA TYR A 156 -17.58 27.84 -17.14
C TYR A 156 -18.67 27.33 -18.11
N CYS A 157 -19.29 26.18 -17.85
CA CYS A 157 -20.36 25.64 -18.67
C CYS A 157 -21.52 25.17 -17.77
N PRO A 158 -22.43 26.08 -17.37
CA PRO A 158 -23.61 25.75 -16.56
C PRO A 158 -24.66 24.95 -17.34
#